data_AF-A0A382ZEC3-F1
#
_entry.id   AF-A0A382ZEC3-F1
#
_cell.length_a   1.000
_cell.length_b   1.000
_cell.length_c   1.000
_cell.angle_alpha   90.00
_cell.angle_beta   90.00
_cell.angle_gamma   90.00
#
_symmetry.space_group_name_H-M   'P 1'
#
loop_
_entity.id
_entity.type
_entity.pdbx_description
1 polymer ?
#
loop_
_entity_poly.entity_id
_entity_poly.type
_entity_poly.pdbx_seq_one_letter_code
_entity_poly.pdbx_strand_id
1 'polypeptide(L)'
;MALTLEEANRVIAGSLAKAWELKINVSVAVCDLGGRLVAFQRMDNTMWASAYGSQGKAVASASFGMPSGDLTARAEHPTLRGIA
;
A
#
# COMPACT_ATOMS: atom_id res chain seq x y z
N MET A 1 0.27 8.97 17.60
CA MET A 1 -0.23 10.08 16.75
C MET A 1 -0.82 9.46 15.50
N ALA A 2 -1.98 9.95 15.04
CA ALA A 2 -2.60 9.46 13.80
C ALA A 2 -1.91 10.12 12.59
N LEU A 3 -1.76 9.36 11.50
CA LEU A 3 -1.25 9.86 10.22
C LEU A 3 -2.23 10.91 9.68
N THR A 4 -1.74 12.09 9.33
CA THR A 4 -2.55 13.15 8.73
C THR A 4 -2.72 12.95 7.22
N LEU A 5 -3.76 13.56 6.64
CA LEU A 5 -3.97 13.54 5.19
C LEU A 5 -2.81 14.24 4.44
N GLU A 6 -2.24 15.29 5.02
CA GLU A 6 -1.09 16.00 4.45
C GLU A 6 0.15 15.09 4.37
N GLU A 7 0.47 14.38 5.45
CA GLU A 7 1.56 13.41 5.47
C GLU A 7 1.33 12.27 4.49
N ALA A 8 0.11 11.74 4.41
CA ALA A 8 -0.25 10.69 3.46
C ALA A 8 -0.04 11.15 2.01
N ASN A 9 -0.47 12.38 1.67
CA ASN A 9 -0.25 12.94 0.33
C ASN A 9 1.23 13.21 0.05
N ARG A 10 2.03 13.60 1.05
CA ARG A 10 3.49 13.75 0.89
C ARG A 10 4.18 12.42 0.58
N VAL A 11 3.78 11.34 1.26
CA VAL A 11 4.27 9.98 0.96
C VAL A 11 3.91 9.56 -0.46
N ILE A 12 2.67 9.84 -0.90
CA ILE A 12 2.23 9.55 -2.26
C ILE A 12 3.05 10.35 -3.27
N ALA A 13 3.24 11.66 -3.06
CA ALA A 13 4.02 12.50 -3.95
C ALA A 13 5.45 11.97 -4.15
N GLY A 14 6.13 11.55 -3.08
CA GLY A 14 7.45 10.93 -3.17
C GLY A 14 7.44 9.60 -3.93
N SER A 15 6.40 8.77 -3.73
CA SER A 15 6.23 7.51 -4.45
C SER A 15 6.00 7.72 -5.95
N LEU A 16 5.18 8.71 -6.32
CA LEU A 16 4.93 9.08 -7.71
C LEU A 16 6.18 9.66 -8.36
N ALA A 17 6.93 10.53 -7.67
CA ALA A 17 8.21 11.05 -8.15
C ALA A 17 9.18 9.90 -8.47
N LYS A 18 9.26 8.89 -7.59
CA LYS A 18 10.11 7.72 -7.85
C LYS A 18 9.61 6.89 -9.03
N ALA A 19 8.29 6.73 -9.19
CA ALA A 19 7.72 6.03 -10.33
C ALA A 19 8.06 6.71 -11.67
N TRP A 20 8.05 8.05 -11.70
CA TRP A 20 8.50 8.84 -12.85
C TRP A 20 9.97 8.60 -13.19
N GLU A 21 10.87 8.60 -12.20
CA GLU A 21 12.29 8.27 -12.42
C GLU A 21 12.47 6.86 -13.01
N LEU A 22 11.68 5.90 -12.54
CA LEU A 22 11.71 4.50 -12.98
C LEU A 22 10.97 4.25 -14.30
N LYS A 23 10.29 5.26 -14.85
CA LYS A 23 9.46 5.17 -16.06
C LYS A 23 8.38 4.09 -15.97
N ILE A 24 7.73 3.98 -14.80
CA ILE A 24 6.62 3.05 -14.55
C ILE A 24 5.38 3.82 -14.12
N ASN A 25 4.20 3.26 -14.41
CA ASN A 25 2.92 3.78 -13.94
C ASN A 25 2.44 2.97 -12.74
N VAL A 26 2.04 3.63 -11.65
CA VAL A 26 1.64 2.97 -10.41
C VAL A 26 0.34 3.53 -9.83
N SER A 27 -0.31 2.71 -9.01
CA SER A 27 -1.27 3.18 -8.00
C SER A 27 -0.59 3.17 -6.64
N VAL A 28 -0.82 4.21 -5.84
CA VAL A 28 -0.27 4.35 -4.49
C VAL A 28 -1.41 4.50 -3.51
N ALA A 29 -1.42 3.65 -2.48
CA ALA A 29 -2.38 3.68 -1.40
C ALA A 29 -1.65 3.88 -0.08
N VAL A 30 -2.20 4.73 0.79
CA VAL A 30 -1.69 4.95 2.15
C VAL A 30 -2.81 4.69 3.14
N CYS A 31 -2.53 3.84 4.13
CA CYS A 31 -3.46 3.48 5.20
C CYS A 31 -2.97 4.02 6.55
N ASP A 32 -3.89 4.21 7.49
CA ASP A 32 -3.57 4.44 8.90
C ASP A 32 -3.11 3.13 9.59
N LEU A 33 -2.75 3.22 10.87
CA LEU A 33 -2.34 2.05 11.69
C LEU A 33 -3.44 0.98 11.83
N GLY A 34 -4.70 1.33 11.58
CA GLY A 34 -5.82 0.39 11.58
C GLY A 34 -6.09 -0.23 10.22
N GLY A 35 -5.24 0.02 9.21
CA GLY A 35 -5.43 -0.44 7.85
C GLY A 35 -6.52 0.31 7.07
N ARG A 36 -7.05 1.43 7.60
CA ARG A 36 -8.08 2.21 6.90
C ARG A 36 -7.43 3.12 5.88
N LEU A 37 -7.98 3.15 4.67
CA LEU A 37 -7.47 3.99 3.60
C LEU A 37 -7.57 5.47 3.98
N VAL A 38 -6.44 6.18 3.91
CA VAL A 38 -6.35 7.63 4.16
C VAL A 38 -6.28 8.39 2.85
N ALA A 39 -5.43 7.92 1.92
CA ALA A 39 -5.25 8.54 0.62
C ALA A 39 -4.91 7.50 -0.45
N PHE A 40 -5.36 7.76 -1.67
CA PHE A 40 -5.13 6.91 -2.83
C PHE A 40 -4.99 7.77 -4.09
N GLN A 41 -3.95 7.50 -4.89
CA GLN A 41 -3.77 8.15 -6.19
C GLN A 41 -3.29 7.11 -7.21
N ARG A 42 -3.74 7.26 -8.45
CA ARG A 42 -3.39 6.37 -9.56
C ARG A 42 -2.90 7.20 -10.73
N MET A 43 -1.72 6.85 -11.26
CA MET A 43 -1.19 7.47 -12.46
C MET A 43 -2.03 7.09 -13.69
N ASP A 44 -2.05 7.98 -14.67
CA ASP A 44 -2.66 7.70 -15.96
C ASP A 44 -2.01 6.46 -16.62
N ASN A 45 -2.79 5.74 -17.43
CA ASN A 45 -2.34 4.53 -18.13
C ASN A 45 -1.78 3.41 -17.21
N THR A 46 -2.09 3.44 -15.90
CA THR A 46 -1.79 2.32 -15.00
C THR A 46 -2.81 1.19 -15.16
N MET A 47 -2.36 -0.06 -15.13
CA MET A 47 -3.24 -1.25 -15.13
C MET A 47 -4.34 -1.15 -14.04
N TRP A 48 -5.57 -1.51 -14.39
CA TRP A 48 -6.74 -1.36 -13.51
C TRP A 48 -6.58 -2.10 -12.17
N ALA A 49 -5.99 -3.30 -12.20
CA ALA A 49 -5.83 -4.13 -11.00
C ALA A 49 -4.82 -3.56 -9.98
N SER A 50 -3.95 -2.62 -10.39
CA SER A 50 -3.00 -1.98 -9.47
C SER A 50 -3.68 -1.22 -8.34
N ALA A 51 -4.91 -0.73 -8.56
CA ALA A 51 -5.68 -0.04 -7.54
C ALA A 51 -5.95 -0.97 -6.34
N TYR A 52 -6.45 -2.18 -6.60
CA TYR A 52 -6.70 -3.18 -5.57
C TYR A 52 -5.40 -3.73 -4.98
N GLY A 53 -4.40 -3.99 -5.82
CA GLY A 53 -3.11 -4.52 -5.38
C GLY A 53 -2.38 -3.57 -4.43
N SER A 54 -2.37 -2.26 -4.71
CA SER A 54 -1.73 -1.27 -3.83
C SER A 54 -2.46 -1.12 -2.50
N GLN A 55 -3.81 -1.10 -2.52
CA GLN A 55 -4.62 -1.05 -1.29
C GLN A 55 -4.39 -2.29 -0.42
N GLY A 56 -4.42 -3.50 -1.00
CA GLY A 56 -4.17 -4.74 -0.26
C GLY A 56 -2.77 -4.77 0.38
N LYS A 57 -1.74 -4.29 -0.33
CA LYS A 57 -0.38 -4.18 0.20
C LYS A 57 -0.28 -3.17 1.35
N ALA A 58 -0.96 -2.03 1.24
CA ALA A 58 -0.99 -1.01 2.29
C ALA A 58 -1.67 -1.53 3.56
N VAL A 59 -2.84 -2.19 3.41
CA VAL A 59 -3.55 -2.84 4.53
C VAL A 59 -2.69 -3.91 5.18
N ALA A 60 -2.10 -4.81 4.40
CA ALA A 60 -1.23 -5.86 4.94
C ALA A 60 -0.04 -5.27 5.72
N SER A 61 0.60 -4.23 5.17
CA SER A 61 1.74 -3.61 5.84
C SER A 61 1.33 -2.90 7.14
N ALA A 62 0.16 -2.25 7.15
CA ALA A 62 -0.39 -1.62 8.34
C ALA A 62 -0.75 -2.66 9.44
N SER A 63 -1.38 -3.77 9.05
CA SER A 63 -1.82 -4.82 9.97
C SER A 63 -0.66 -5.58 10.63
N PHE A 64 0.44 -5.79 9.92
CA PHE A 64 1.57 -6.61 10.40
C PHE A 64 2.82 -5.80 10.77
N GLY A 65 2.83 -4.49 10.52
CA GLY A 65 3.95 -3.61 10.85
C GLY A 65 5.24 -3.95 10.10
N MET A 66 5.14 -4.55 8.90
CA MET A 66 6.28 -4.99 8.09
C MET A 66 5.95 -4.89 6.59
N PRO A 67 6.96 -4.91 5.70
CA PRO A 67 6.71 -4.91 4.26
C PRO A 67 5.82 -6.09 3.84
N SER A 68 4.77 -5.83 3.08
CA SER A 68 3.84 -6.89 2.65
C SER A 68 4.50 -8.03 1.87
N GLY A 69 5.63 -7.77 1.18
CA GLY A 69 6.39 -8.79 0.46
C GLY A 69 6.96 -9.88 1.37
N ASP A 70 7.34 -9.51 2.59
CA ASP A 70 7.94 -10.41 3.58
C ASP A 70 6.89 -11.34 4.22
N LEU A 71 5.60 -11.01 4.08
CA LEU A 71 4.50 -11.86 4.55
C LEU A 71 4.33 -13.12 3.69
N THR A 72 4.85 -13.15 2.47
CA THR A 72 4.73 -14.29 1.55
C THR A 72 5.22 -15.59 2.19
N ALA A 73 6.36 -15.55 2.89
CA ALA A 73 6.91 -16.71 3.57
C ALA A 73 6.03 -17.25 4.71
N ARG A 74 5.12 -16.42 5.24
CA ARG A 74 4.21 -16.75 6.34
C ARG A 74 2.77 -16.98 5.88
N ALA A 75 2.46 -16.79 4.60
CA ALA A 75 1.08 -16.83 4.09
C ALA A 75 0.34 -18.13 4.41
N GLU A 76 1.06 -19.26 4.43
CA GLU A 76 0.51 -20.59 4.72
C GLU A 76 0.58 -20.98 6.21
N HIS A 77 1.03 -20.08 7.10
CA HIS A 77 1.03 -20.35 8.52
C HIS A 77 -0.42 -20.55 9.01
N PRO A 78 -0.74 -21.64 9.75
CA PRO A 78 -2.13 -21.95 10.13
C PRO A 78 -2.87 -20.80 10.81
N THR A 79 -2.18 -20.04 11.66
CA THR A 79 -2.74 -18.85 12.32
C THR A 79 -3.16 -17.76 11.35
N LEU A 80 -2.38 -17.52 10.28
CA LEU A 80 -2.70 -16.48 9.29
C LEU A 80 -3.80 -16.96 8.34
N ARG A 81 -3.78 -18.25 7.96
CA ARG A 81 -4.86 -18.88 7.16
C ARG A 81 -6.20 -18.89 7.90
N GLY A 82 -6.20 -18.94 9.24
CA GLY A 82 -7.42 -18.93 10.05
C GLY A 82 -8.05 -17.56 10.29
N ILE A 83 -7.34 -16.46 9.97
CA ILE A 83 -7.83 -15.08 10.15
C ILE A 83 -8.31 -14.48 8.81
N ALA A 84 -7.80 -14.98 7.68
CA ALA A 84 -8.06 -14.47 6.33
C ALA A 84 -9.46 -14.81 5.81
#